data_AF-A0AA38GWF3-F1
#
_entry.id   AF-A0AA38GWF3-F1
#
_cell.length_a   1.000
_cell.length_b   1.000
_cell.length_c   1.000
_cell.angle_alpha   90.00
_cell.angle_beta   90.00
_cell.angle_gamma   90.00
#
_symmetry.space_group_name_H-M   'P 1'
#
loop_
_entity.id
_entity.type
_entity.pdbx_description
1 polymer ?
#
loop_
_entity_poly.entity_id
_entity_poly.type
_entity_poly.pdbx_seq_one_letter_code
_entity_poly.pdbx_strand_id
1 'polypeptide(L)'
;VQMVIHYVLNANPESTIAALLVGMILVILDAWPLEKVAASLELPCKYQRHGCQEIFPYYSKENHEARCIFRPYNCPYAGSECTVTGDIPFLVAHLRDDHKVDMHCGCTFNHRYVKSNPHEVENATWMLTVFNCFGQFFCLHFEAFQLGMAPVYIAFLRFMGDDNDAKCFSYSLEVGANGRKLLWQGVPRSIRDSHRKVRDSHDGLIIQRNMALFFSGG
;
A
#
# COMPACT_ATOMS: atom_id res chain seq x y z
N VAL A 1 8.61 24.74 -4.13
CA VAL A 1 7.67 24.18 -3.12
C VAL A 1 8.50 23.47 -2.06
N GLN A 2 8.34 23.84 -0.78
CA GLN A 2 9.02 23.25 0.36
C GLN A 2 7.97 22.85 1.39
N MET A 3 7.48 21.62 1.32
CA MET A 3 6.42 21.14 2.19
C MET A 3 6.97 20.17 3.21
N VAL A 4 6.61 20.32 4.49
CA VAL A 4 6.94 19.36 5.54
C VAL A 4 5.68 18.62 5.93
N ILE A 5 5.70 17.29 5.81
CA ILE A 5 4.62 16.43 6.31
C ILE A 5 5.13 15.68 7.54
N HIS A 6 4.34 15.74 8.60
CA HIS A 6 4.54 14.99 9.84
C HIS A 6 3.80 13.65 9.74
N TYR A 7 4.54 12.56 9.89
CA TYR A 7 4.06 11.19 9.81
C TYR A 7 4.03 10.58 11.21
N VAL A 8 2.93 9.91 11.55
CA VAL A 8 2.81 9.10 12.78
C VAL A 8 2.17 7.77 12.45
N LEU A 9 2.78 6.67 12.92
CA LEU A 9 2.27 5.31 12.88
C LEU A 9 1.88 4.87 14.28
N ASN A 10 0.71 4.25 14.41
CA ASN A 10 0.19 3.73 15.67
C ASN A 10 -0.22 2.27 15.50
N ALA A 11 0.00 1.45 16.53
CA ALA A 11 -0.60 0.14 16.62
C ALA A 11 -2.02 0.28 17.21
N ASN A 12 -2.96 -0.47 16.66
CA ASN A 12 -4.35 -0.55 17.12
C ASN A 12 -4.55 -1.90 17.82
N PRO A 13 -4.44 -1.97 19.15
CA PRO A 13 -4.55 -3.24 19.89
C PRO A 13 -5.98 -3.83 19.89
N GLU A 14 -7.00 -3.07 19.50
CA GLU A 14 -8.40 -3.55 19.48
C GLU A 14 -8.77 -4.34 18.21
N SER A 15 -7.96 -4.29 17.15
CA SER A 15 -8.23 -4.98 15.88
C SER A 15 -7.98 -6.50 15.95
N THR A 16 -7.32 -6.98 17.00
CA THR A 16 -6.90 -8.38 17.11
C THR A 16 -8.04 -9.33 17.49
N ILE A 17 -9.15 -8.81 18.03
CA ILE A 17 -10.31 -9.63 18.46
C ILE A 17 -11.39 -9.71 17.36
N ALA A 18 -11.48 -8.72 16.47
CA ALA A 18 -12.47 -8.71 15.38
C ALA A 18 -12.05 -9.55 14.16
N ALA A 19 -10.74 -9.81 13.95
CA ALA A 19 -10.24 -10.57 12.81
C ALA A 19 -10.45 -12.10 12.93
N LEU A 20 -10.62 -12.63 14.15
CA LEU A 20 -10.83 -14.07 14.37
C LEU A 20 -12.28 -14.53 14.17
N LEU A 21 -13.25 -13.62 14.04
CA LEU A 21 -14.68 -13.97 13.98
C LEU A 21 -15.32 -13.82 12.58
N VAL A 22 -14.61 -13.25 11.60
CA VAL A 22 -15.16 -13.05 10.24
C VAL A 22 -14.64 -14.11 9.24
N GLY A 23 -13.69 -14.96 9.65
CA GLY A 23 -13.05 -15.96 8.77
C GLY A 23 -13.74 -17.33 8.68
N MET A 24 -14.83 -17.58 9.41
CA MET A 24 -15.42 -18.93 9.54
C MET A 24 -16.85 -19.11 9.01
N ILE A 25 -17.42 -18.14 8.31
CA ILE A 25 -18.75 -18.31 7.69
C ILE A 25 -18.78 -17.62 6.33
N LEU A 26 -18.41 -18.35 5.27
CA LEU A 26 -18.94 -18.21 3.89
C LEU A 26 -18.24 -19.22 2.97
N VAL A 27 -18.47 -20.51 3.22
CA VAL A 27 -18.46 -21.51 2.16
C VAL A 27 -19.66 -22.40 2.46
N ILE A 28 -20.75 -22.22 1.72
CA ILE A 28 -21.79 -23.21 1.35
C ILE A 28 -22.89 -22.42 0.62
N LEU A 29 -23.39 -23.02 -0.48
CA LEU A 29 -24.45 -22.60 -1.44
C LEU A 29 -23.91 -21.79 -2.66
N ASP A 30 -23.98 -22.21 -3.93
CA ASP A 30 -24.66 -23.32 -4.61
C ASP A 30 -23.93 -23.71 -5.91
N ALA A 31 -24.02 -24.97 -6.35
CA ALA A 31 -23.77 -25.36 -7.74
C ALA A 31 -24.61 -26.59 -8.16
N TRP A 32 -25.52 -26.41 -9.14
CA TRP A 32 -26.25 -27.45 -9.87
C TRP A 32 -26.73 -26.89 -11.24
N PRO A 33 -26.78 -27.65 -12.36
CA PRO A 33 -25.74 -28.50 -12.94
C PRO A 33 -25.62 -28.22 -14.47
N LEU A 34 -24.50 -27.75 -14.99
CA LEU A 34 -24.18 -27.91 -16.42
C LEU A 34 -22.73 -27.52 -16.63
N GLU A 35 -21.82 -28.48 -16.41
CA GLU A 35 -20.49 -28.54 -17.05
C GLU A 35 -19.74 -29.81 -16.60
N LYS A 36 -20.32 -30.97 -16.93
CA LYS A 36 -19.81 -32.29 -16.51
C LYS A 36 -18.57 -32.79 -17.27
N VAL A 37 -17.73 -31.89 -17.82
CA VAL A 37 -16.49 -32.29 -18.51
C VAL A 37 -15.28 -31.43 -18.13
N ALA A 38 -15.48 -30.17 -17.70
CA ALA A 38 -14.41 -29.32 -17.16
C ALA A 38 -14.32 -29.36 -15.61
N ALA A 39 -15.34 -29.90 -14.93
CA ALA A 39 -15.41 -30.01 -13.47
C ALA A 39 -14.53 -31.12 -12.85
N SER A 40 -13.88 -31.97 -13.65
CA SER A 40 -13.02 -33.06 -13.15
C SER A 40 -11.54 -32.70 -13.07
N LEU A 41 -11.13 -31.55 -13.60
CA LEU A 41 -9.72 -31.14 -13.56
C LEU A 41 -9.46 -30.32 -12.30
N GLU A 42 -9.08 -31.04 -11.25
CA GLU A 42 -8.53 -30.48 -10.03
C GLU A 42 -7.06 -30.15 -10.25
N LEU A 43 -6.70 -28.89 -10.00
CA LEU A 43 -5.35 -28.38 -10.20
C LEU A 43 -4.79 -27.84 -8.89
N PRO A 44 -3.53 -28.13 -8.55
CA PRO A 44 -2.88 -27.49 -7.43
C PRO A 44 -2.74 -25.98 -7.70
N CYS A 45 -2.78 -25.19 -6.63
CA CYS A 45 -2.45 -23.77 -6.67
C CYS A 45 -1.04 -23.55 -7.24
N LYS A 46 -0.85 -22.53 -8.11
CA LYS A 46 0.48 -22.22 -8.66
C LYS A 46 1.52 -21.86 -7.59
N TYR A 47 1.07 -21.41 -6.42
CA TYR A 47 1.93 -21.10 -5.27
C TYR A 47 2.22 -22.31 -4.39
N GLN A 48 2.05 -23.53 -4.88
CA GLN A 48 2.41 -24.76 -4.16
C GLN A 48 3.87 -24.77 -3.70
N ARG A 49 4.78 -24.25 -4.53
CA ARG A 49 6.20 -24.07 -4.18
C ARG A 49 6.44 -23.07 -3.06
N HIS A 50 5.48 -22.19 -2.79
CA HIS A 50 5.52 -21.20 -1.71
C HIS A 50 4.74 -21.65 -0.47
N GLY A 51 4.17 -22.87 -0.47
CA GLY A 51 3.52 -23.47 0.70
C GLY A 51 2.01 -23.74 0.55
N CYS A 52 1.38 -23.34 -0.56
CA CYS A 52 -0.05 -23.60 -0.77
C CYS A 52 -0.31 -25.05 -1.18
N GLN A 53 -0.83 -25.87 -0.25
CA GLN A 53 -1.16 -27.27 -0.54
C GLN A 53 -2.59 -27.48 -1.06
N GLU A 54 -3.33 -26.40 -1.28
CA GLU A 54 -4.73 -26.47 -1.70
C GLU A 54 -4.86 -26.82 -3.20
N ILE A 55 -5.90 -27.59 -3.48
CA ILE A 55 -6.25 -28.08 -4.82
C ILE A 55 -7.66 -27.58 -5.12
N PHE A 56 -7.84 -27.05 -6.33
CA PHE A 56 -9.11 -26.41 -6.73
C PHE A 56 -9.58 -26.91 -8.10
N PRO A 57 -10.90 -26.97 -8.32
CA PRO A 57 -11.46 -27.03 -9.66
C PRO A 57 -10.90 -25.91 -10.56
N TYR A 58 -10.71 -26.20 -11.85
CA TYR A 58 -10.15 -25.26 -12.83
C TYR A 58 -10.76 -23.84 -12.74
N TYR A 59 -12.08 -23.72 -12.63
CA TYR A 59 -12.79 -22.43 -12.60
C TYR A 59 -12.63 -21.64 -11.28
N SER A 60 -12.36 -22.30 -10.15
CA SER A 60 -12.22 -21.62 -8.85
C SER A 60 -10.75 -21.32 -8.49
N LYS A 61 -9.82 -21.99 -9.17
CA LYS A 61 -8.37 -21.82 -8.98
C LYS A 61 -7.92 -20.37 -9.14
N GLU A 62 -8.34 -19.67 -10.20
CA GLU A 62 -7.91 -18.28 -10.44
C GLU A 62 -8.36 -17.33 -9.33
N ASN A 63 -9.58 -17.52 -8.82
CA ASN A 63 -10.11 -16.71 -7.72
C ASN A 63 -9.31 -16.93 -6.42
N HIS A 64 -8.99 -18.19 -6.10
CA HIS A 64 -8.08 -18.48 -4.99
C HIS A 64 -6.70 -17.85 -5.21
N GLU A 65 -6.08 -18.04 -6.38
CA GLU A 65 -4.73 -17.53 -6.65
C GLU A 65 -4.63 -16.00 -6.62
N ALA A 66 -5.73 -15.29 -6.87
CA ALA A 66 -5.81 -13.85 -6.70
C ALA A 66 -5.77 -13.38 -5.24
N ARG A 67 -6.04 -14.28 -4.28
CA ARG A 67 -6.17 -14.00 -2.84
C ARG A 67 -5.34 -14.94 -1.94
N CYS A 68 -4.56 -15.83 -2.54
CA CYS A 68 -3.76 -16.81 -1.81
C CYS A 68 -2.75 -16.12 -0.90
N ILE A 69 -2.71 -16.52 0.37
CA ILE A 69 -1.76 -15.97 1.36
C ILE A 69 -0.30 -16.29 1.01
N PHE A 70 -0.06 -17.38 0.28
CA PHE A 70 1.27 -17.80 -0.18
C PHE A 70 1.69 -17.11 -1.48
N ARG A 71 0.84 -16.24 -2.04
CA ARG A 71 1.21 -15.43 -3.20
C ARG A 71 2.36 -14.49 -2.80
N PRO A 72 3.47 -14.44 -3.56
CA PRO A 72 4.52 -13.44 -3.36
C PRO A 72 4.00 -12.01 -3.52
N TYR A 73 4.62 -11.04 -2.86
CA TYR A 73 4.31 -9.62 -3.05
C TYR A 73 5.13 -9.06 -4.22
N ASN A 74 4.58 -8.04 -4.88
CA ASN A 74 5.33 -7.28 -5.89
C ASN A 74 6.14 -6.17 -5.21
N CYS A 75 7.28 -5.81 -5.80
CA CYS A 75 8.06 -4.67 -5.34
C CYS A 75 7.19 -3.39 -5.29
N PRO A 76 7.11 -2.69 -4.15
CA PRO A 76 6.25 -1.53 -4.00
C PRO A 76 6.87 -0.24 -4.57
N TYR A 77 8.04 -0.30 -5.20
CA TYR A 77 8.75 0.85 -5.75
C TYR A 77 7.98 1.50 -6.90
N ALA A 78 7.79 2.82 -6.82
CA ALA A 78 6.99 3.57 -7.78
C ALA A 78 7.82 4.37 -8.81
N GLY A 79 9.16 4.41 -8.64
CA GLY A 79 10.04 5.17 -9.53
C GLY A 79 10.36 4.47 -10.87
N SER A 80 10.08 3.17 -10.98
CA SER A 80 10.31 2.36 -12.18
C SER A 80 9.39 1.14 -12.18
N GLU A 81 9.11 0.58 -13.37
CA GLU A 81 8.37 -0.69 -13.50
C GLU A 81 9.26 -1.87 -13.07
N CYS A 82 9.36 -2.10 -11.76
CA CYS A 82 10.09 -3.21 -11.16
C CYS A 82 9.21 -4.46 -11.11
N THR A 83 9.67 -5.55 -11.73
CA THR A 83 8.94 -6.83 -11.80
C THR A 83 9.34 -7.82 -10.72
N VAL A 84 10.20 -7.41 -9.78
CA VAL A 84 10.67 -8.26 -8.68
C VAL A 84 9.52 -8.63 -7.76
N THR A 85 9.45 -9.91 -7.40
CA THR A 85 8.47 -10.45 -6.46
C THR A 85 9.15 -11.29 -5.39
N GLY A 86 8.56 -11.35 -4.20
CA GLY A 86 9.10 -12.14 -3.09
C GLY A 86 8.34 -11.96 -1.79
N ASP A 87 8.90 -12.47 -0.70
CA ASP A 87 8.41 -12.20 0.65
C ASP A 87 8.85 -10.81 1.15
N ILE A 88 8.34 -10.39 2.30
CA ILE A 88 8.61 -9.06 2.84
C ILE A 88 10.11 -8.87 3.16
N PRO A 89 10.81 -9.78 3.85
CA PRO A 89 12.25 -9.63 4.10
C PRO A 89 13.07 -9.49 2.82
N PHE A 90 12.78 -10.29 1.79
CA PHE A 90 13.45 -10.20 0.50
C PHE A 90 13.18 -8.85 -0.19
N LEU A 91 11.92 -8.40 -0.21
CA LEU A 91 11.57 -7.12 -0.82
C LEU A 91 12.20 -5.92 -0.09
N VAL A 92 12.29 -5.97 1.23
CA VAL A 92 12.98 -4.92 2.01
C VAL A 92 14.46 -4.88 1.66
N ALA A 93 15.13 -6.02 1.53
CA ALA A 93 16.52 -6.09 1.08
C ALA A 93 16.67 -5.54 -0.34
N HIS A 94 15.83 -5.99 -1.28
CA HIS A 94 15.79 -5.51 -2.66
C HIS A 94 15.59 -3.98 -2.75
N LEU A 95 14.65 -3.40 -1.99
CA LEU A 95 14.41 -1.95 -1.97
C LEU A 95 15.65 -1.17 -1.50
N ARG A 96 16.34 -1.66 -0.46
CA ARG A 96 17.57 -1.05 0.05
C ARG A 96 18.72 -1.20 -0.92
N ASP A 97 18.90 -2.39 -1.48
CA ASP A 97 20.13 -2.78 -2.16
C ASP A 97 20.09 -2.43 -3.66
N ASP A 98 18.92 -2.52 -4.30
CA ASP A 98 18.78 -2.26 -5.74
C ASP A 98 18.17 -0.88 -6.01
N HIS A 99 17.13 -0.51 -5.27
CA HIS A 99 16.45 0.80 -5.45
C HIS A 99 17.03 1.92 -4.58
N LYS A 100 17.96 1.60 -3.66
CA LYS A 100 18.60 2.55 -2.73
C LYS A 100 17.59 3.39 -1.97
N VAL A 101 16.46 2.78 -1.62
CA VAL A 101 15.38 3.42 -0.85
C VAL A 101 15.85 3.71 0.58
N ASP A 102 15.51 4.90 1.07
CA ASP A 102 15.75 5.29 2.45
C ASP A 102 14.98 4.38 3.41
N MET A 103 15.70 3.88 4.42
CA MET A 103 15.19 3.04 5.49
C MET A 103 15.14 3.83 6.79
N HIS A 104 13.95 4.03 7.33
CA HIS A 104 13.74 4.76 8.58
C HIS A 104 13.28 3.83 9.70
N CYS A 105 13.96 3.86 10.84
CA CYS A 105 13.52 3.15 12.04
C CYS A 105 12.75 4.11 12.95
N GLY A 106 11.51 3.73 13.29
CA GLY A 106 10.65 4.51 14.18
C GLY A 106 9.30 4.83 13.57
N CYS A 107 8.39 5.27 14.43
CA CYS A 107 6.98 5.43 14.13
C CYS A 107 6.58 6.89 13.87
N THR A 108 7.51 7.83 14.04
CA THR A 108 7.31 9.24 13.74
C THR A 108 8.44 9.76 12.86
N PHE A 109 8.10 10.62 11.90
CA PHE A 109 9.08 11.19 10.99
C PHE A 109 8.55 12.48 10.37
N ASN A 110 9.47 13.39 10.04
CA ASN A 110 9.16 14.63 9.33
C ASN A 110 9.85 14.57 7.98
N HIS A 111 9.09 14.41 6.90
CA HIS A 111 9.66 14.45 5.55
C HIS A 111 9.50 15.84 4.97
N ARG A 112 10.62 16.46 4.59
CA ARG A 112 10.64 17.71 3.83
C ARG A 112 10.71 17.43 2.33
N TYR A 113 9.62 17.70 1.62
CA TYR A 113 9.54 17.64 0.16
C TYR A 113 9.96 18.98 -0.44
N VAL A 114 11.07 18.97 -1.18
CA VAL A 114 11.60 20.18 -1.84
C VAL A 114 11.61 19.98 -3.36
N LYS A 115 11.06 20.96 -4.08
CA LYS A 115 11.23 21.13 -5.52
C LYS A 115 11.56 22.58 -5.84
N SER A 116 12.68 22.78 -6.54
CA SER A 116 13.21 24.10 -6.91
C SER A 116 12.26 24.83 -7.86
N ASN A 117 11.73 24.13 -8.87
CA ASN A 117 10.77 24.68 -9.82
C ASN A 117 9.36 24.12 -9.57
N PRO A 118 8.37 24.96 -9.18
CA PRO A 118 6.98 24.53 -8.98
C PRO A 118 6.27 24.02 -10.24
N HIS A 119 6.83 24.28 -11.42
CA HIS A 119 6.28 23.84 -12.72
C HIS A 119 6.82 22.48 -13.15
N GLU A 120 7.96 22.02 -12.60
CA GLU A 120 8.52 20.66 -12.82
C GLU A 120 7.83 19.58 -11.98
N VAL A 121 6.60 19.84 -11.57
CA VAL A 121 5.86 19.01 -10.62
C VAL A 121 4.81 18.14 -11.31
N GLU A 122 4.61 18.30 -12.62
CA GLU A 122 3.73 17.40 -13.37
C GLU A 122 4.25 15.96 -13.30
N ASN A 123 3.50 15.10 -12.61
CA ASN A 123 3.77 13.67 -12.46
C ASN A 123 5.08 13.31 -11.73
N ALA A 124 5.59 14.19 -10.86
CA ALA A 124 6.75 13.89 -10.04
C ALA A 124 6.40 12.84 -8.97
N THR A 125 7.13 11.71 -8.96
CA THR A 125 7.08 10.72 -7.88
C THR A 125 8.35 10.88 -7.04
N TRP A 126 8.19 11.03 -5.72
CA TRP A 126 9.33 11.05 -4.82
C TRP A 126 9.80 9.64 -4.53
N MET A 127 11.09 9.51 -4.22
CA MET A 127 11.66 8.22 -3.84
C MET A 127 10.87 7.64 -2.66
N LEU A 128 10.49 6.37 -2.79
CA LEU A 128 9.82 5.63 -1.73
C LEU A 128 10.70 5.69 -0.46
N THR A 129 10.09 5.87 0.71
CA THR A 129 10.76 5.69 2.01
C THR A 129 10.12 4.49 2.70
N VAL A 130 10.93 3.58 3.24
CA VAL A 130 10.46 2.42 3.98
C VAL A 130 10.69 2.65 5.48
N PHE A 131 9.67 2.36 6.27
CA PHE A 131 9.67 2.51 7.72
C PHE A 131 9.66 1.14 8.38
N ASN A 132 10.54 0.93 9.36
CA ASN A 132 10.48 -0.19 10.28
C ASN A 132 9.95 0.30 11.64
N CYS A 133 8.76 -0.16 11.99
CA CYS A 133 8.06 0.19 13.23
C CYS A 133 7.18 -0.99 13.66
N PHE A 134 7.10 -1.26 14.97
CA PHE A 134 6.37 -2.42 15.54
C PHE A 134 6.81 -3.79 14.98
N GLY A 135 8.05 -3.92 14.52
CA GLY A 135 8.54 -5.15 13.88
C GLY A 135 7.95 -5.41 12.49
N GLN A 136 7.29 -4.41 11.90
CA GLN A 136 6.66 -4.47 10.59
C GLN A 136 7.23 -3.37 9.68
N PHE A 137 7.03 -3.54 8.37
CA PHE A 137 7.50 -2.58 7.37
C PHE A 137 6.34 -1.81 6.73
N PHE A 138 6.55 -0.51 6.49
CA PHE A 138 5.58 0.39 5.86
C PHE A 138 6.26 1.20 4.76
N CYS A 139 5.55 1.47 3.67
CA CYS A 139 6.04 2.23 2.53
C CYS A 139 5.31 3.57 2.46
N LEU A 140 6.07 4.66 2.55
CA LEU A 140 5.57 6.01 2.29
C LEU A 140 5.62 6.32 0.81
N HIS A 141 4.46 6.69 0.28
CA HIS A 141 4.31 7.15 -1.08
C HIS A 141 3.93 8.62 -1.10
N PHE A 142 4.61 9.38 -1.95
CA PHE A 142 4.28 10.77 -2.25
C PHE A 142 4.47 11.00 -3.74
N GLU A 143 3.42 11.44 -4.42
CA GLU A 143 3.48 11.78 -5.84
C GLU A 143 2.60 13.01 -6.14
N ALA A 144 2.96 13.70 -7.20
CA ALA A 144 2.12 14.71 -7.84
C ALA A 144 1.40 14.06 -9.01
N PHE A 145 0.12 14.37 -9.18
CA PHE A 145 -0.68 13.87 -10.29
C PHE A 145 -1.80 14.86 -10.64
N GLN A 146 -2.48 14.60 -11.75
CA GLN A 146 -3.59 15.43 -12.20
C GLN A 146 -4.92 14.87 -11.70
N LEU A 147 -5.63 15.65 -10.88
CA LEU A 147 -7.01 15.36 -10.49
C LEU A 147 -7.96 16.16 -11.37
N GLY A 148 -8.46 15.53 -12.44
CA GLY A 148 -9.21 16.22 -13.49
C GLY A 148 -8.32 17.21 -14.25
N MET A 149 -8.52 18.51 -14.03
CA MET A 149 -7.66 19.58 -14.58
C MET A 149 -6.81 20.28 -13.51
N ALA A 150 -6.84 19.81 -12.27
CA ALA A 150 -6.10 20.43 -11.17
C ALA A 150 -4.85 19.61 -10.80
N PRO A 151 -3.65 20.23 -10.76
CA PRO A 151 -2.46 19.57 -10.25
C PRO A 151 -2.54 19.47 -8.72
N VAL A 152 -2.38 18.25 -8.21
CA VAL A 152 -2.43 17.96 -6.78
C VAL A 152 -1.27 17.07 -6.38
N TYR A 153 -0.99 17.02 -5.08
CA TYR A 153 -0.11 16.05 -4.47
C TYR A 153 -0.94 15.06 -3.68
N ILE A 154 -0.49 13.81 -3.59
CA ILE A 154 -1.06 12.82 -2.68
C ILE A 154 0.04 12.16 -1.86
N ALA A 155 -0.21 12.02 -0.56
CA ALA A 155 0.62 11.28 0.37
C ALA A 155 -0.18 10.15 1.03
N PHE A 156 0.39 8.95 1.14
CA PHE A 156 -0.22 7.85 1.89
C PHE A 156 0.84 6.84 2.34
N LEU A 157 0.51 6.06 3.38
CA LEU A 157 1.30 4.92 3.84
C LEU A 157 0.66 3.61 3.39
N ARG A 158 1.49 2.65 2.98
CA ARG A 158 1.08 1.27 2.72
C ARG A 158 1.80 0.31 3.66
N PHE A 159 1.09 -0.69 4.15
CA PHE A 159 1.61 -1.78 4.97
C PHE A 159 2.24 -2.86 4.09
N MET A 160 3.48 -3.26 4.39
CA MET A 160 4.17 -4.35 3.70
C MET A 160 3.72 -5.71 4.27
N GLY A 161 2.53 -6.15 3.85
CA GLY A 161 1.92 -7.42 4.24
C GLY A 161 0.48 -7.47 3.75
N ASP A 162 -0.39 -8.30 4.32
CA ASP A 162 -1.79 -8.47 3.88
C ASP A 162 -2.77 -7.48 4.54
N ASP A 163 -3.95 -7.30 3.92
CA ASP A 163 -4.98 -6.34 4.35
C ASP A 163 -5.54 -6.61 5.75
N ASN A 164 -5.54 -7.88 6.19
CA ASN A 164 -6.03 -8.23 7.53
C ASN A 164 -5.08 -7.74 8.62
N ASP A 165 -3.78 -7.91 8.42
CA ASP A 165 -2.77 -7.46 9.37
C ASP A 165 -2.64 -5.93 9.36
N ALA A 166 -2.85 -5.30 8.19
CA ALA A 166 -2.84 -3.85 8.06
C ALA A 166 -3.83 -3.15 9.00
N LYS A 167 -4.98 -3.78 9.30
CA LYS A 167 -6.01 -3.27 10.24
C LYS A 167 -5.52 -3.14 11.68
N CYS A 168 -4.44 -3.83 12.03
CA CYS A 168 -3.78 -3.69 13.33
C CYS A 168 -2.99 -2.37 13.46
N PHE A 169 -2.99 -1.53 12.42
CA PHE A 169 -2.26 -0.27 12.41
C PHE A 169 -3.13 0.89 11.94
N SER A 170 -2.78 2.09 12.39
CA SER A 170 -3.28 3.35 11.85
C SER A 170 -2.13 4.30 11.62
N TYR A 171 -2.34 5.29 10.76
CA TYR A 171 -1.38 6.35 10.52
C TYR A 171 -2.05 7.71 10.46
N SER A 172 -1.28 8.76 10.74
CA SER A 172 -1.68 10.13 10.52
C SER A 172 -0.64 10.91 9.72
N LEU A 173 -1.12 11.73 8.79
CA LEU A 173 -0.33 12.67 8.01
C LEU A 173 -0.80 14.08 8.33
N GLU A 174 0.12 14.93 8.79
CA GLU A 174 -0.18 16.33 9.09
C GLU A 174 0.72 17.26 8.29
N VAL A 175 0.11 18.26 7.65
CA VAL A 175 0.82 19.37 6.98
C VAL A 175 0.17 20.67 7.39
N GLY A 176 0.98 21.68 7.71
CA GLY A 176 0.44 22.95 8.18
C GLY A 176 1.47 24.07 8.22
N ALA A 177 0.96 25.31 8.20
CA ALA A 177 1.72 26.54 8.41
C ALA A 177 0.75 27.67 8.81
N ASN A 178 1.26 28.71 9.46
CA ASN A 178 0.50 29.94 9.75
C ASN A 178 -0.85 29.70 10.45
N GLY A 179 -0.89 28.79 11.42
CA GLY A 179 -2.10 28.45 12.19
C GLY A 179 -3.16 27.63 11.44
N ARG A 180 -2.88 27.18 10.20
CA ARG A 180 -3.73 26.26 9.44
C ARG A 180 -3.04 24.92 9.27
N LYS A 181 -3.79 23.83 9.37
CA LYS A 181 -3.29 22.47 9.12
C LYS A 181 -4.32 21.59 8.42
N LEU A 182 -3.83 20.66 7.62
CA LEU A 182 -4.56 19.50 7.13
C LEU A 182 -4.07 18.27 7.89
N LEU A 183 -5.02 17.45 8.33
CA LEU A 183 -4.77 16.18 9.00
C LEU A 183 -5.53 15.08 8.25
N TRP A 184 -4.82 14.02 7.88
CA TRP A 184 -5.38 12.78 7.32
C TRP A 184 -5.07 11.64 8.26
N GLN A 185 -6.04 10.76 8.52
CA GLN A 185 -5.88 9.59 9.37
C GLN A 185 -6.59 8.39 8.77
N GLY A 186 -6.00 7.20 8.92
CA GLY A 186 -6.63 5.98 8.43
C GLY A 186 -5.80 4.72 8.68
N VAL A 187 -6.29 3.60 8.18
CA VAL A 187 -5.58 2.32 8.15
C VAL A 187 -4.68 2.29 6.91
N PRO A 188 -3.39 1.91 7.01
CA PRO A 188 -2.54 1.79 5.83
C PRO A 188 -3.06 0.68 4.90
N ARG A 189 -3.09 0.92 3.59
CA ARG A 189 -3.43 -0.10 2.59
C ARG A 189 -2.34 -1.16 2.50
N SER A 190 -2.68 -2.41 2.22
CA SER A 190 -1.68 -3.42 1.90
C SER A 190 -0.90 -3.10 0.61
N ILE A 191 0.36 -3.51 0.51
CA ILE A 191 1.11 -3.51 -0.77
C ILE A 191 0.57 -4.52 -1.81
N ARG A 192 -0.42 -5.35 -1.46
CA ARG A 192 -1.24 -6.08 -2.44
C ARG A 192 -1.92 -5.12 -3.40
N ASP A 193 -2.27 -3.92 -2.93
CA ASP A 193 -2.72 -2.82 -3.76
C ASP A 193 -1.53 -1.98 -4.27
N SER A 194 -1.50 -1.75 -5.58
CA SER A 194 -0.49 -0.89 -6.21
C SER A 194 -0.67 0.56 -5.77
N HIS A 195 0.41 1.35 -5.78
CA HIS A 195 0.32 2.77 -5.46
C HIS A 195 -0.66 3.50 -6.39
N ARG A 196 -0.73 3.10 -7.67
CA ARG A 196 -1.69 3.62 -8.66
C ARG A 196 -3.13 3.37 -8.21
N LYS A 197 -3.45 2.15 -7.76
CA LYS A 197 -4.79 1.82 -7.28
C LYS A 197 -5.20 2.67 -6.07
N VAL A 198 -4.29 2.90 -5.12
CA VAL A 198 -4.53 3.77 -3.96
C VAL A 198 -4.75 5.22 -4.42
N ARG A 199 -3.86 5.75 -5.26
CA ARG A 199 -3.99 7.10 -5.85
C ARG A 199 -5.30 7.30 -6.60
N ASP A 200 -5.63 6.39 -7.51
CA ASP A 200 -6.81 6.51 -8.39
C ASP A 200 -8.12 6.40 -7.59
N SER A 201 -8.06 5.78 -6.40
CA SER A 201 -9.17 5.77 -5.43
C SER A 201 -9.21 6.99 -4.49
N HIS A 202 -8.23 7.90 -4.59
CA HIS A 202 -8.10 9.09 -3.75
C HIS A 202 -7.98 8.80 -2.25
N ASP A 203 -7.44 7.64 -1.88
CA ASP A 203 -7.33 7.16 -0.50
C ASP A 203 -5.99 7.59 0.12
N GLY A 204 -5.86 8.88 0.39
CA GLY A 204 -4.68 9.51 0.96
C GLY A 204 -4.84 11.00 1.21
N LEU A 205 -3.83 11.62 1.82
CA LEU A 205 -3.79 13.06 2.03
C LEU A 205 -3.58 13.76 0.68
N ILE A 206 -4.64 14.33 0.11
CA ILE A 206 -4.58 15.14 -1.11
C ILE A 206 -4.35 16.60 -0.74
N ILE A 207 -3.34 17.21 -1.36
CA ILE A 207 -2.95 18.60 -1.14
C ILE A 207 -2.99 19.32 -2.49
N GLN A 208 -3.86 20.31 -2.62
CA GLN A 208 -3.90 21.15 -3.82
C GLN A 208 -2.62 21.99 -3.91
N ARG A 209 -2.17 22.27 -5.15
CA ARG A 209 -0.94 23.06 -5.38
C ARG A 209 -0.90 24.39 -4.63
N ASN A 210 -2.02 25.13 -4.59
CA ASN A 210 -2.10 26.40 -3.88
C ASN A 210 -1.95 26.24 -2.36
N MET A 211 -2.45 25.14 -1.80
CA MET A 211 -2.25 24.83 -0.38
C MET A 211 -0.81 24.41 -0.08
N ALA A 212 -0.18 23.63 -0.97
CA ALA A 212 1.22 23.26 -0.82
C ALA A 212 2.14 24.49 -0.85
N LEU A 213 1.85 25.48 -1.72
CA LEU A 213 2.56 26.76 -1.75
C LEU A 213 2.34 27.56 -0.46
N PHE A 214 1.11 27.65 0.02
CA PHE A 214 0.79 28.31 1.29
C PHE A 214 1.57 27.68 2.47
N PHE A 215 1.61 26.34 2.54
CA PHE A 215 2.37 25.62 3.57
C PHE A 215 3.89 25.70 3.40
N SER A 216 4.37 26.15 2.24
CA SER A 216 5.79 26.38 1.99
C SER A 216 6.29 27.74 2.49
N GLY A 217 5.41 28.60 3.02
CA GLY A 217 5.77 29.94 3.50
C GLY A 217 5.60 31.06 2.47
N GLY A 218 4.99 30.80 1.30
CA GLY A 218 4.84 31.75 0.19
C GLY A 218 5.84 31.49 -0.93
#